data_AF-A0A2D5EN52-F1
#
_entry.id   AF-A0A2D5EN52-F1
#
_cell.length_a   1.000
_cell.length_b   1.000
_cell.length_c   1.000
_cell.angle_alpha   90.00
_cell.angle_beta   90.00
_cell.angle_gamma   90.00
#
_symmetry.space_group_name_H-M   'P 1'
#
loop_
_entity.id
_entity.type
_entity.pdbx_description
1 polymer ?
#
loop_
_entity_poly.entity_id
_entity_poly.type
_entity_poly.pdbx_seq_one_letter_code
_entity_poly.pdbx_strand_id
1 'polypeptide(L)'
;MNAPRVPLALMLLAACGPCGGAPAEEAAEAEEVDPAIYFPMNEGDRWGLERDDGERSVLAVTDRTEGGAAVFFGSGRTSAERFAATDEGVVWVGPGDEVLAPLLDRPMELGHAWSYTLGDTRCEARYATVDAEAEVAGLELEACVEVRRRCVHPAGKPFPEETTEIREELYCPYVGRVKETLRFRPAMEGVPAERSWTVGYYRVADAPAPPLPERFDCDAVLLLPSDVQAACGPRLRPAGAARVEGACRFRFTAPGGILEVRAERHADEATRAELDAAVEAWEGEGAEDPEDEGDAEAEPAESEDGGGDGDGDAEAGADAALVAGAIEGRHLLLVRADAAACRPEDARRLLPLLQSLVRR
;
A
#
# COMPACT_ATOMS: atom_id res chain seq x y z
N MET A 1 38.80 -37.85 -31.38
CA MET A 1 40.27 -37.69 -31.45
C MET A 1 40.68 -36.89 -30.21
N ASN A 2 40.90 -37.56 -29.08
CA ASN A 2 42.20 -38.01 -28.57
C ASN A 2 43.28 -36.91 -28.53
N ALA A 3 43.61 -36.53 -27.30
CA ALA A 3 44.49 -35.45 -26.85
C ALA A 3 45.95 -35.53 -27.36
N PRO A 4 46.76 -34.50 -27.07
CA PRO A 4 47.66 -34.70 -25.92
C PRO A 4 47.83 -33.47 -24.99
N ARG A 5 48.11 -33.81 -23.73
CA ARG A 5 48.64 -32.97 -22.66
C ARG A 5 50.16 -32.80 -22.78
N VAL A 6 50.69 -31.88 -21.93
CA VAL A 6 52.04 -31.85 -21.28
C VAL A 6 53.09 -30.95 -21.99
N PRO A 7 54.06 -30.26 -21.31
CA PRO A 7 54.31 -29.95 -19.88
C PRO A 7 54.67 -28.46 -19.55
N LEU A 8 54.75 -28.20 -18.23
CA LEU A 8 55.68 -27.32 -17.48
C LEU A 8 56.53 -26.28 -18.23
N ALA A 9 56.48 -25.05 -17.70
CA ALA A 9 57.70 -24.36 -17.29
C ALA A 9 57.43 -23.53 -16.01
N LEU A 10 57.87 -24.07 -14.87
CA LEU A 10 58.19 -23.27 -13.69
C LEU A 10 59.32 -22.31 -14.07
N MET A 11 59.09 -21.00 -13.98
CA MET A 11 60.17 -20.04 -13.72
C MET A 11 59.87 -19.34 -12.40
N LEU A 12 60.49 -19.86 -11.33
CA LEU A 12 60.84 -19.05 -10.19
C LEU A 12 61.97 -18.11 -10.61
N LEU A 13 61.68 -16.81 -10.67
CA LEU A 13 62.69 -15.77 -10.53
C LEU A 13 62.29 -14.91 -9.34
N ALA A 14 62.85 -15.27 -8.19
CA ALA A 14 63.01 -14.37 -7.07
C ALA A 14 64.12 -13.37 -7.41
N ALA A 15 63.75 -12.09 -7.57
CA ALA A 15 64.68 -10.98 -7.52
C ALA A 15 64.06 -9.87 -6.67
N CYS A 16 64.69 -9.60 -5.52
CA CYS A 16 64.32 -8.57 -4.58
C CYS A 16 64.75 -7.17 -5.05
N GLY A 17 63.78 -6.25 -5.17
CA GLY A 17 63.85 -4.81 -4.86
C GLY A 17 64.18 -3.84 -6.02
N PRO A 18 63.66 -2.57 -6.01
CA PRO A 18 62.77 -1.92 -5.05
C PRO A 18 61.33 -1.68 -5.57
N CYS A 19 60.38 -1.66 -4.64
CA CYS A 19 59.01 -1.11 -4.69
C CYS A 19 58.56 -0.41 -5.99
N GLY A 20 58.04 -1.19 -6.95
CA GLY A 20 57.15 -0.69 -7.99
C GLY A 20 55.75 -1.16 -7.65
N GLY A 21 55.03 -0.37 -6.84
CA GLY A 21 53.61 -0.60 -6.62
C GLY A 21 52.94 -0.63 -7.98
N ALA A 22 52.36 -1.78 -8.35
CA ALA A 22 51.24 -1.75 -9.27
C ALA A 22 50.29 -0.68 -8.70
N PRO A 23 49.70 0.20 -9.53
CA PRO A 23 48.58 0.97 -9.04
C PRO A 23 47.64 -0.07 -8.45
N ALA A 24 47.39 0.01 -7.14
CA ALA A 24 46.20 -0.59 -6.62
C ALA A 24 45.12 -0.08 -7.56
N GLU A 25 44.47 -0.97 -8.31
CA GLU A 25 43.14 -0.69 -8.78
C GLU A 25 42.47 -0.10 -7.56
N GLU A 26 42.24 1.22 -7.59
CA GLU A 26 41.40 1.88 -6.62
C GLU A 26 40.15 1.02 -6.67
N ALA A 27 39.97 0.21 -5.63
CA ALA A 27 38.73 -0.49 -5.42
C ALA A 27 37.72 0.64 -5.46
N ALA A 28 36.96 0.72 -6.56
CA ALA A 28 35.95 1.73 -6.74
C ALA A 28 35.17 1.71 -5.43
N GLU A 29 35.23 2.82 -4.67
CA GLU A 29 34.47 2.94 -3.43
C GLU A 29 33.05 2.53 -3.82
N ALA A 30 32.59 1.42 -3.26
CA ALA A 30 31.26 0.92 -3.55
C ALA A 30 30.32 2.09 -3.24
N GLU A 31 29.57 2.53 -4.25
CA GLU A 31 28.71 3.69 -4.13
C GLU A 31 27.80 3.47 -2.92
N GLU A 32 27.92 4.36 -1.93
CA GLU A 32 27.18 4.22 -0.69
C GLU A 32 25.69 4.37 -1.00
N VAL A 33 24.94 3.28 -0.84
CA VAL A 33 23.52 3.25 -1.16
C VAL A 33 22.75 4.02 -0.09
N ASP A 34 21.99 5.04 -0.52
CA ASP A 34 21.17 5.84 0.38
C ASP A 34 19.89 5.09 0.79
N PRO A 35 19.66 4.78 2.08
CA PRO A 35 18.44 4.10 2.52
C PRO A 35 17.15 4.82 2.16
N ALA A 36 17.19 6.14 1.95
CA ALA A 36 16.01 6.91 1.57
C ALA A 36 15.39 6.47 0.25
N ILE A 37 16.16 5.88 -0.68
CA ILE A 37 15.61 5.38 -1.95
C ILE A 37 14.68 4.18 -1.72
N TYR A 38 14.80 3.46 -0.60
CA TYR A 38 13.99 2.27 -0.29
C TYR A 38 12.71 2.60 0.49
N PHE A 39 12.33 3.88 0.58
CA PHE A 39 11.20 4.29 1.39
C PHE A 39 10.40 5.42 0.73
N PRO A 40 9.07 5.29 0.56
CA PRO A 40 8.24 6.35 0.00
C PRO A 40 8.24 7.57 0.90
N MET A 41 8.48 8.77 0.34
CA MET A 41 8.64 9.99 1.14
C MET A 41 7.89 11.19 0.55
N ASN A 42 7.31 11.06 -0.64
CA ASN A 42 6.64 12.18 -1.32
C ASN A 42 5.15 12.15 -1.05
N GLU A 43 4.57 13.33 -0.79
CA GLU A 43 3.13 13.47 -0.65
C GLU A 43 2.41 12.91 -1.89
N GLY A 44 1.45 12.03 -1.66
CA GLY A 44 0.71 11.35 -2.72
C GLY A 44 1.31 10.03 -3.19
N ASP A 45 2.45 9.59 -2.64
CA ASP A 45 2.95 8.22 -2.81
C ASP A 45 1.99 7.22 -2.15
N ARG A 46 1.69 6.10 -2.83
CA ARG A 46 0.65 5.13 -2.42
C ARG A 46 1.00 3.71 -2.81
N TRP A 47 0.54 2.75 -2.00
CA TRP A 47 0.63 1.33 -2.33
C TRP A 47 -0.50 0.54 -1.66
N GLY A 48 -0.98 -0.47 -2.38
CA GLY A 48 -1.97 -1.43 -1.93
C GLY A 48 -1.26 -2.68 -1.40
N LEU A 49 -1.55 -3.03 -0.16
CA LEU A 49 -1.08 -4.24 0.51
C LEU A 49 -2.20 -5.28 0.54
N GLU A 50 -1.89 -6.50 0.16
CA GLU A 50 -2.76 -7.67 0.26
C GLU A 50 -2.17 -8.66 1.27
N ARG A 51 -3.02 -9.14 2.17
CA ARG A 51 -2.70 -10.21 3.12
C ARG A 51 -3.04 -11.56 2.51
N ASP A 52 -2.39 -12.64 2.97
CA ASP A 52 -2.60 -14.00 2.43
C ASP A 52 -4.04 -14.53 2.48
N ASP A 53 -4.89 -13.97 3.34
CA ASP A 53 -6.32 -14.29 3.44
C ASP A 53 -7.22 -13.36 2.61
N GLY A 54 -6.62 -12.52 1.77
CA GLY A 54 -7.30 -11.58 0.88
C GLY A 54 -7.67 -10.24 1.53
N GLU A 55 -7.37 -10.02 2.82
CA GLU A 55 -7.57 -8.70 3.43
C GLU A 55 -6.66 -7.67 2.75
N ARG A 56 -7.24 -6.55 2.30
CA ARG A 56 -6.53 -5.51 1.56
C ARG A 56 -6.51 -4.20 2.33
N SER A 57 -5.43 -3.45 2.15
CA SER A 57 -5.30 -2.11 2.71
C SER A 57 -4.52 -1.21 1.76
N VAL A 58 -4.90 0.07 1.70
CA VAL A 58 -4.15 1.11 0.98
C VAL A 58 -3.42 1.94 2.03
N LEU A 59 -2.14 2.18 1.80
CA LEU A 59 -1.32 3.14 2.54
C LEU A 59 -0.90 4.27 1.62
N ALA A 60 -0.79 5.48 2.17
CA ALA A 60 -0.31 6.64 1.46
C ALA A 60 0.56 7.54 2.35
N VAL A 61 1.46 8.28 1.71
CA VAL A 61 2.02 9.49 2.29
C VAL A 61 1.00 10.61 2.08
N THR A 62 0.28 10.97 3.14
CA THR A 62 -0.84 11.92 3.07
C THR A 62 -0.42 13.37 3.28
N ASP A 63 0.74 13.60 3.90
CA ASP A 63 1.24 14.93 4.23
C ASP A 63 2.74 14.87 4.53
N ARG A 64 3.37 16.03 4.77
CA ARG A 64 4.72 16.15 5.32
C ARG A 64 4.73 17.12 6.49
N THR A 65 5.49 16.79 7.54
CA THR A 65 5.70 17.70 8.66
C THR A 65 6.59 18.88 8.22
N GLU A 66 6.60 19.96 9.00
CA GLU A 66 7.51 21.09 8.80
C GLU A 66 8.99 20.65 8.85
N GLY A 67 9.30 19.65 9.69
CA GLY A 67 10.61 19.00 9.75
C GLY A 67 10.93 18.08 8.57
N GLY A 68 10.01 17.94 7.61
CA GLY A 68 10.21 17.18 6.38
C GLY A 68 9.86 15.69 6.48
N ALA A 69 9.38 15.20 7.63
CA ALA A 69 8.97 13.81 7.81
C ALA A 69 7.68 13.51 7.03
N ALA A 70 7.65 12.38 6.32
CA ALA A 70 6.50 11.89 5.60
C ALA A 70 5.45 11.33 6.57
N VAL A 71 4.20 11.75 6.43
CA VAL A 71 3.08 11.30 7.27
C VAL A 71 2.32 10.19 6.55
N PHE A 72 2.35 9.00 7.12
CA PHE A 72 1.76 7.80 6.56
C PHE A 72 0.39 7.55 7.19
N PHE A 73 -0.63 7.40 6.36
CA PHE A 73 -1.97 7.01 6.80
C PHE A 73 -2.65 6.13 5.75
N GLY A 74 -3.67 5.38 6.15
CA GLY A 74 -4.30 4.43 5.26
C GLY A 74 -5.59 3.81 5.75
N SER A 75 -6.16 2.93 4.95
CA SER A 75 -7.39 2.21 5.28
C SER A 75 -7.17 1.30 6.49
N GLY A 76 -8.12 1.29 7.43
CA GLY A 76 -8.04 0.45 8.64
C GLY A 76 -7.05 0.95 9.70
N ARG A 77 -6.42 2.11 9.50
CA ARG A 77 -5.52 2.73 10.49
C ARG A 77 -6.28 3.73 11.35
N THR A 78 -6.00 3.71 12.65
CA THR A 78 -6.55 4.66 13.63
C THR A 78 -5.59 5.80 13.97
N SER A 79 -4.32 5.67 13.60
CA SER A 79 -3.29 6.69 13.80
C SER A 79 -2.36 6.77 12.60
N ALA A 80 -1.80 7.97 12.37
CA ALA A 80 -0.76 8.20 11.37
C ALA A 80 0.62 7.85 11.93
N GLU A 81 1.45 7.25 11.10
CA GLU A 81 2.88 7.02 11.36
C GLU A 81 3.69 8.13 10.67
N ARG A 82 4.92 8.39 11.11
CA ARG A 82 5.77 9.43 10.54
C ARG A 82 7.17 8.90 10.32
N PHE A 83 7.74 9.17 9.15
CA PHE A 83 9.08 8.70 8.84
C PHE A 83 9.95 9.82 8.29
N ALA A 84 11.22 9.85 8.65
CA ALA A 84 12.18 10.83 8.17
C ALA A 84 13.40 10.11 7.59
N ALA A 85 13.94 10.66 6.50
CA ALA A 85 15.28 10.33 6.03
C ALA A 85 16.30 11.17 6.81
N THR A 86 17.38 10.53 7.25
CA THR A 86 18.52 11.15 7.95
C THR A 86 19.82 10.65 7.32
N ASP A 87 20.93 11.25 7.72
CA ASP A 87 22.26 10.78 7.30
C ASP A 87 22.56 9.34 7.77
N GLU A 88 21.87 8.86 8.82
CA GLU A 88 22.03 7.51 9.38
C GLU A 88 21.08 6.49 8.72
N GLY A 89 20.02 6.94 8.04
CA GLY A 89 19.08 6.08 7.33
C GLY A 89 17.64 6.56 7.38
N VAL A 90 16.68 5.63 7.49
CA VAL A 90 15.24 5.96 7.60
C VAL A 90 14.78 5.66 9.02
N VAL A 91 14.16 6.64 9.66
CA VAL A 91 13.71 6.55 11.06
C VAL A 91 12.21 6.77 11.19
N TRP A 92 11.57 6.02 12.09
CA TRP A 92 10.24 6.32 12.61
C TRP A 92 10.36 7.46 13.63
N VAL A 93 9.60 8.53 13.43
CA VAL A 93 9.56 9.69 14.32
C VAL A 93 8.20 9.84 15.01
N GLY A 94 8.24 10.39 16.23
CA GLY A 94 7.06 10.74 16.99
C GLY A 94 6.44 12.06 16.57
N PRO A 95 5.33 12.48 17.20
CA PRO A 95 4.66 13.75 16.89
C PRO A 95 5.49 15.00 17.18
N GLY A 96 6.51 14.92 18.03
CA GLY A 96 7.43 16.01 18.35
C GLY A 96 8.77 15.91 17.61
N ASP A 97 8.81 15.17 16.50
CA ASP A 97 9.99 14.87 15.68
C ASP A 97 11.11 14.12 16.44
N GLU A 98 10.81 13.53 17.59
CA GLU A 98 11.73 12.63 18.28
C GLU A 98 11.88 11.31 17.53
N VAL A 99 13.11 10.82 17.39
CA VAL A 99 13.37 9.50 16.79
C VAL A 99 12.88 8.41 17.73
N LEU A 100 11.96 7.58 17.26
CA LEU A 100 11.40 6.44 17.99
C LEU A 100 12.17 5.15 17.68
N ALA A 101 12.47 4.90 16.40
CA ALA A 101 13.16 3.69 15.97
C ALA A 101 13.81 3.86 14.58
N PRO A 102 15.01 3.31 14.35
CA PRO A 102 15.57 3.12 13.01
C PRO A 102 14.86 1.99 12.25
N LEU A 103 14.36 2.29 11.05
CA LEU A 103 13.74 1.33 10.13
C LEU A 103 14.75 0.72 9.18
N LEU A 104 15.55 1.56 8.53
CA LEU A 104 16.68 1.21 7.67
C LEU A 104 17.89 1.99 8.17
N ASP A 105 19.05 1.35 8.23
CA ASP A 105 20.24 1.86 8.93
C ASP A 105 21.45 1.75 8.01
N ARG A 106 22.40 2.69 8.11
CA ARG A 106 23.66 2.60 7.38
C ARG A 106 24.73 1.83 8.18
N PRO A 107 25.62 1.07 7.50
CA PRO A 107 25.65 0.82 6.06
C PRO A 107 24.65 -0.25 5.60
N MET A 108 24.16 -0.13 4.36
CA MET A 108 23.26 -1.13 3.75
C MET A 108 24.04 -2.35 3.24
N GLU A 109 24.67 -3.08 4.16
CA GLU A 109 25.53 -4.23 3.87
C GLU A 109 24.97 -5.52 4.45
N LEU A 110 25.24 -6.64 3.77
CA LEU A 110 24.83 -7.96 4.23
C LEU A 110 25.32 -8.24 5.66
N GLY A 111 24.38 -8.50 6.57
CA GLY A 111 24.68 -8.82 7.96
C GLY A 111 24.91 -7.60 8.86
N HIS A 112 24.92 -6.37 8.32
CA HIS A 112 24.86 -5.17 9.18
C HIS A 112 23.63 -5.23 10.05
N ALA A 113 23.81 -4.91 11.34
CA ALA A 113 22.82 -5.12 12.37
C ALA A 113 22.78 -3.93 13.33
N TRP A 114 21.58 -3.57 13.74
CA TRP A 114 21.32 -2.48 14.67
C TRP A 114 20.27 -2.90 15.70
N SER A 115 20.24 -2.17 16.81
CA SER A 115 19.30 -2.43 17.90
C SER A 115 18.70 -1.15 18.43
N TYR A 116 17.48 -1.23 18.93
CA TYR A 116 16.75 -0.09 19.48
C TYR A 116 15.73 -0.55 20.52
N THR A 117 15.19 0.39 21.27
CA THR A 117 14.16 0.13 22.27
C THR A 117 12.98 1.06 22.04
N LEU A 118 11.79 0.49 21.93
CA LEU A 118 10.53 1.23 21.80
C LEU A 118 9.67 0.96 23.03
N GLY A 119 9.58 1.93 23.93
CA GLY A 119 8.98 1.71 25.25
C GLY A 119 9.78 0.67 26.06
N ASP A 120 9.15 -0.46 26.38
CA ASP A 120 9.77 -1.60 27.05
C ASP A 120 10.16 -2.75 26.10
N THR A 121 9.88 -2.60 24.80
CA THR A 121 10.19 -3.59 23.77
C THR A 121 11.60 -3.38 23.24
N ARG A 122 12.39 -4.46 23.22
CA ARG A 122 13.76 -4.44 22.68
C ARG A 122 13.79 -5.08 21.31
N CYS A 123 14.32 -4.38 20.32
CA CYS A 123 14.39 -4.85 18.95
C CYS A 123 15.84 -4.94 18.46
N GLU A 124 16.10 -5.98 17.68
CA GLU A 124 17.31 -6.15 16.89
C GLU A 124 16.89 -6.33 15.43
N ALA A 125 17.56 -5.65 14.51
CA ALA A 125 17.34 -5.80 13.09
C ALA A 125 18.66 -6.02 12.37
N ARG A 126 18.60 -6.65 11.20
CA ARG A 126 19.75 -6.86 10.33
C ARG A 126 19.35 -6.96 8.87
N TYR A 127 20.23 -6.58 7.96
CA TYR A 127 20.10 -6.92 6.56
C TYR A 127 20.43 -8.40 6.35
N ALA A 128 19.43 -9.19 5.99
CA ALA A 128 19.57 -10.62 5.73
C ALA A 128 19.93 -10.93 4.28
N THR A 129 19.52 -10.07 3.37
CA THR A 129 19.99 -10.02 1.98
C THR A 129 20.13 -8.57 1.56
N VAL A 130 21.10 -8.32 0.68
CA VAL A 130 21.23 -7.09 -0.08
C VAL A 130 21.36 -7.52 -1.54
N ASP A 131 20.82 -6.73 -2.46
CA ASP A 131 20.81 -7.04 -3.89
C ASP A 131 19.96 -8.26 -4.29
N ALA A 132 18.75 -8.34 -3.75
CA ALA A 132 17.76 -9.35 -4.12
C ALA A 132 16.92 -8.91 -5.33
N GLU A 133 16.56 -9.88 -6.17
CA GLU A 133 15.55 -9.73 -7.21
C GLU A 133 14.16 -10.07 -6.64
N ALA A 134 13.13 -9.34 -7.04
CA ALA A 134 11.76 -9.57 -6.61
C ALA A 134 10.74 -9.19 -7.69
N GLU A 135 9.72 -10.03 -7.88
CA GLU A 135 8.55 -9.67 -8.69
C GLU A 135 7.56 -8.89 -7.82
N VAL A 136 7.24 -7.65 -8.20
CA VAL A 136 6.34 -6.75 -7.47
C VAL A 136 5.38 -6.11 -8.46
N ALA A 137 4.07 -6.33 -8.26
CA ALA A 137 3.02 -5.80 -9.13
C ALA A 137 3.26 -6.08 -10.64
N GLY A 138 3.78 -7.27 -10.96
CA GLY A 138 4.06 -7.70 -12.35
C GLY A 138 5.32 -7.09 -12.97
N LEU A 139 6.18 -6.46 -12.17
CA LEU A 139 7.51 -5.99 -12.57
C LEU A 139 8.60 -6.76 -11.83
N GLU A 140 9.67 -7.11 -12.53
CA GLU A 140 10.92 -7.57 -11.90
C GLU A 140 11.69 -6.33 -11.40
N LEU A 141 11.92 -6.27 -10.09
CA LEU A 141 12.71 -5.24 -9.42
C LEU A 141 14.03 -5.85 -8.93
N GLU A 142 15.10 -5.10 -9.10
CA GLU A 142 16.45 -5.47 -8.68
C GLU A 142 16.88 -4.64 -7.46
N ALA A 143 18.04 -4.97 -6.89
CA ALA A 143 18.64 -4.26 -5.77
C ALA A 143 17.76 -4.20 -4.50
N CYS A 144 16.79 -5.10 -4.32
CA CYS A 144 15.95 -5.15 -3.12
C CYS A 144 16.75 -5.62 -1.89
N VAL A 145 16.31 -5.24 -0.69
CA VAL A 145 16.95 -5.59 0.58
C VAL A 145 15.97 -6.26 1.53
N GLU A 146 16.38 -7.39 2.12
CA GLU A 146 15.60 -8.06 3.16
C GLU A 146 16.11 -7.64 4.54
N VAL A 147 15.24 -7.04 5.34
CA VAL A 147 15.47 -6.75 6.74
C VAL A 147 14.79 -7.80 7.60
N ARG A 148 15.56 -8.44 8.49
CA ARG A 148 15.02 -9.32 9.52
C ARG A 148 15.06 -8.61 10.85
N ARG A 149 13.90 -8.45 11.46
CA ARG A 149 13.74 -7.82 12.76
C ARG A 149 13.18 -8.78 13.78
N ARG A 150 13.74 -8.74 14.98
CA ARG A 150 13.30 -9.50 16.14
C ARG A 150 13.06 -8.53 17.28
N CYS A 151 11.84 -8.45 17.76
CA CYS A 151 11.45 -7.64 18.91
C CYS A 151 11.00 -8.53 20.06
N VAL A 152 11.52 -8.31 21.26
CA VAL A 152 11.15 -9.03 22.48
C VAL A 152 10.27 -8.12 23.32
N HIS A 153 9.01 -8.53 23.45
CA HIS A 153 8.00 -7.88 24.27
C HIS A 153 7.98 -8.53 25.66
N PRO A 154 8.11 -7.76 26.74
CA PRO A 154 8.01 -8.33 28.09
C PRO A 154 6.59 -8.85 28.37
N ALA A 155 6.48 -9.77 29.34
CA ALA A 155 5.18 -10.23 29.81
C ALA A 155 4.34 -9.07 30.39
N GLY A 156 3.07 -8.99 30.01
CA GLY A 156 2.18 -7.89 30.39
C GLY A 156 1.02 -7.71 29.41
N LYS A 157 0.61 -6.46 29.17
CA LYS A 157 -0.27 -6.15 28.03
C LYS A 157 0.63 -5.71 26.86
N PRO A 158 0.43 -6.22 25.63
CA PRO A 158 -0.68 -7.07 25.21
C PRO A 158 -0.44 -8.59 25.38
N PHE A 159 0.77 -9.03 25.73
CA PHE A 159 1.13 -10.45 25.75
C PHE A 159 1.26 -11.02 27.17
N PRO A 160 0.50 -12.06 27.55
CA PRO A 160 0.50 -12.59 28.92
C PRO A 160 1.87 -13.15 29.36
N GLU A 161 2.69 -13.56 28.41
CA GLU A 161 4.06 -14.03 28.59
C GLU A 161 5.02 -13.28 27.67
N GLU A 162 6.32 -13.38 27.95
CA GLU A 162 7.35 -12.77 27.10
C GLU A 162 7.20 -13.32 25.67
N THR A 163 7.03 -12.41 24.72
CA THR A 163 6.72 -12.77 23.34
C THR A 163 7.76 -12.16 22.41
N THR A 164 8.39 -13.01 21.62
CA THR A 164 9.24 -12.58 20.51
C THR A 164 8.40 -12.41 19.25
N GLU A 165 8.36 -11.19 18.74
CA GLU A 165 7.87 -10.85 17.41
C GLU A 165 9.01 -10.92 16.39
N ILE A 166 8.80 -11.59 15.28
CA ILE A 166 9.78 -11.75 14.20
C ILE A 166 9.16 -11.22 12.91
N ARG A 167 9.83 -10.25 12.28
CA ARG A 167 9.46 -9.69 10.98
C ARG A 167 10.55 -9.97 9.96
N GLU A 168 10.14 -10.41 8.77
CA GLU A 168 10.97 -10.44 7.57
C GLU A 168 10.35 -9.46 6.59
N GLU A 169 11.09 -8.42 6.23
CA GLU A 169 10.59 -7.32 5.41
C GLU A 169 11.47 -7.17 4.16
N LEU A 170 10.86 -7.16 2.99
CA LEU A 170 11.54 -6.92 1.73
C LEU A 170 11.26 -5.48 1.28
N TYR A 171 12.31 -4.71 1.06
CA TYR A 171 12.24 -3.35 0.55
C TYR A 171 12.85 -3.29 -0.84
N CYS A 172 12.19 -2.62 -1.78
CA CYS A 172 12.74 -2.38 -3.12
C CYS A 172 12.91 -0.88 -3.37
N PRO A 173 13.94 -0.49 -4.16
CA PRO A 173 14.19 0.91 -4.48
C PRO A 173 12.96 1.56 -5.12
N TYR A 174 12.70 2.80 -4.72
CA TYR A 174 11.61 3.68 -5.14
C TYR A 174 10.20 3.15 -4.84
N VAL A 175 10.03 1.96 -4.27
CA VAL A 175 8.69 1.40 -3.96
C VAL A 175 8.43 1.38 -2.46
N GLY A 176 9.44 1.04 -1.64
CA GLY A 176 9.22 0.82 -0.22
C GLY A 176 9.20 -0.64 0.18
N ARG A 177 8.51 -0.94 1.29
CA ARG A 177 8.30 -2.31 1.77
C ARG A 177 7.30 -3.03 0.85
N VAL A 178 7.80 -3.94 0.03
CA VAL A 178 7.03 -4.71 -0.95
C VAL A 178 6.49 -6.02 -0.38
N LYS A 179 7.09 -6.54 0.69
CA LYS A 179 6.64 -7.72 1.40
C LYS A 179 6.96 -7.63 2.89
N GLU A 180 6.08 -8.12 3.73
CA GLU A 180 6.30 -8.28 5.18
C GLU A 180 5.74 -9.63 5.62
N THR A 181 6.53 -10.41 6.34
CA THR A 181 6.07 -11.64 7.00
C THR A 181 6.29 -11.51 8.51
N LEU A 182 5.22 -11.74 9.28
CA LEU A 182 5.18 -11.58 10.73
C LEU A 182 4.91 -12.91 11.42
N ARG A 183 5.68 -13.23 12.45
CA ARG A 183 5.50 -14.40 13.31
C ARG A 183 5.68 -14.04 14.77
N PHE A 184 4.95 -14.73 15.66
CA PHE A 184 5.08 -14.58 17.11
C PHE A 184 5.57 -15.88 17.75
N ARG A 185 6.42 -15.75 18.77
CA ARG A 185 6.93 -16.87 19.58
C ARG A 185 6.83 -16.53 21.07
N PRO A 186 6.04 -17.26 21.88
CA PRO A 186 5.20 -18.39 21.47
C PRO A 186 4.08 -17.96 20.51
N ALA A 187 3.51 -18.94 19.81
CA ALA A 187 2.36 -18.70 18.94
C ALA A 187 1.18 -18.24 19.81
N MET A 188 0.43 -17.25 19.32
CA MET A 188 -0.70 -16.69 20.05
C MET A 188 -2.00 -17.37 19.67
N GLU A 189 -2.85 -17.63 20.66
CA GLU A 189 -4.18 -18.18 20.43
C GLU A 189 -5.03 -17.20 19.58
N GLY A 190 -5.76 -17.74 18.60
CA GLY A 190 -6.61 -16.93 17.69
C GLY A 190 -5.84 -16.10 16.67
N VAL A 191 -4.50 -16.19 16.62
CA VAL A 191 -3.65 -15.49 15.66
C VAL A 191 -2.95 -16.50 14.77
N PRO A 192 -3.01 -16.35 13.42
CA PRO A 192 -2.25 -17.18 12.51
C PRO A 192 -0.77 -17.24 12.90
N ALA A 193 -0.16 -18.42 12.79
CA ALA A 193 1.25 -18.64 13.12
C ALA A 193 2.20 -17.74 12.30
N GLU A 194 1.74 -17.39 11.10
CA GLU A 194 2.39 -16.49 10.18
C GLU A 194 1.32 -15.60 9.54
N ARG A 195 1.64 -14.32 9.36
CA ARG A 195 0.86 -13.38 8.55
C ARG A 195 1.79 -12.74 7.54
N SER A 196 1.48 -12.79 6.25
CA SER A 196 2.22 -12.07 5.23
C SER A 196 1.37 -10.98 4.58
N TRP A 197 2.01 -9.86 4.26
CA TRP A 197 1.49 -8.80 3.41
C TRP A 197 2.40 -8.64 2.19
N THR A 198 1.81 -8.42 1.02
CA THR A 198 2.53 -8.19 -0.24
C THR A 198 1.95 -6.97 -0.95
N VAL A 199 2.79 -6.18 -1.61
CA VAL A 199 2.33 -5.07 -2.46
C VAL A 199 1.75 -5.63 -3.75
N GLY A 200 0.45 -5.42 -3.96
CA GLY A 200 -0.26 -5.82 -5.18
C GLY A 200 -0.21 -4.75 -6.27
N TYR A 201 -0.19 -3.47 -5.89
CA TYR A 201 -0.11 -2.34 -6.80
C TYR A 201 0.45 -1.10 -6.09
N TYR A 202 1.09 -0.21 -6.82
CA TYR A 202 1.68 1.00 -6.24
C TYR A 202 1.74 2.17 -7.22
N ARG A 203 1.81 3.36 -6.64
CA ARG A 203 2.09 4.63 -7.30
C ARG A 203 3.01 5.42 -6.38
N VAL A 204 4.31 5.27 -6.58
CA VAL A 204 5.33 5.97 -5.80
C VAL A 204 6.16 6.81 -6.75
N ALA A 205 6.60 7.99 -6.29
CA ALA A 205 7.47 8.85 -7.06
C ALA A 205 8.76 8.14 -7.46
N ASP A 206 9.16 8.36 -8.72
CA ASP A 206 10.39 7.84 -9.31
C ASP A 206 10.46 6.31 -9.43
N ALA A 207 9.44 5.59 -8.97
CA ALA A 207 9.27 4.16 -9.16
C ALA A 207 8.90 3.84 -10.61
N PRO A 208 9.35 2.68 -11.14
CA PRO A 208 8.83 2.19 -12.42
C PRO A 208 7.32 1.97 -12.30
N ALA A 209 6.56 2.45 -13.29
CA ALA A 209 5.11 2.31 -13.27
C ALA A 209 4.74 0.83 -13.51
N PRO A 210 4.05 0.15 -12.58
CA PRO A 210 3.55 -1.19 -12.82
C PRO A 210 2.58 -1.20 -14.01
N PRO A 211 2.54 -2.29 -14.79
CA PRO A 211 1.52 -2.43 -15.82
C PRO A 211 0.14 -2.36 -15.18
N LEU A 212 -0.83 -1.75 -15.88
CA LEU A 212 -2.21 -1.83 -15.43
C LEU A 212 -2.63 -3.30 -15.37
N PRO A 213 -3.23 -3.75 -14.26
CA PRO A 213 -3.62 -5.14 -14.11
C PRO A 213 -4.67 -5.51 -15.16
N GLU A 214 -4.59 -6.73 -15.69
CA GLU A 214 -5.55 -7.21 -16.69
C GLU A 214 -7.00 -7.23 -16.16
N ARG A 215 -7.16 -7.27 -14.83
CA ARG A 215 -8.43 -7.11 -14.14
C ARG A 215 -8.37 -5.85 -13.30
N PHE A 216 -9.31 -4.95 -13.54
CA PHE A 216 -9.47 -3.74 -12.75
C PHE A 216 -10.28 -4.05 -11.50
N ASP A 217 -9.66 -4.85 -10.63
CA ASP A 217 -10.22 -5.25 -9.36
C ASP A 217 -10.05 -4.10 -8.35
N CYS A 218 -10.64 -4.23 -7.15
CA CYS A 218 -10.56 -3.19 -6.12
C CYS A 218 -9.12 -2.84 -5.69
N ASP A 219 -8.15 -3.65 -6.10
CA ASP A 219 -6.72 -3.52 -5.78
C ASP A 219 -6.01 -2.50 -6.67
N ALA A 220 -6.57 -2.24 -7.85
CA ALA A 220 -5.99 -1.32 -8.83
C ALA A 220 -6.29 0.15 -8.51
N VAL A 221 -7.22 0.41 -7.58
CA VAL A 221 -7.65 1.75 -7.21
C VAL A 221 -7.15 2.05 -5.79
N LEU A 222 -6.05 2.81 -5.70
CA LEU A 222 -5.42 3.21 -4.43
C LEU A 222 -6.19 4.35 -3.74
N LEU A 223 -7.51 4.18 -3.58
CA LEU A 223 -8.44 5.15 -3.00
C LEU A 223 -8.43 5.08 -1.47
N LEU A 224 -8.21 6.22 -0.83
CA LEU A 224 -8.36 6.38 0.60
C LEU A 224 -9.68 7.07 0.94
N PRO A 225 -10.28 6.77 2.12
CA PRO A 225 -11.43 7.51 2.61
C PRO A 225 -11.19 9.02 2.71
N SER A 226 -9.95 9.43 2.99
CA SER A 226 -9.56 10.84 3.06
C SER A 226 -9.66 11.56 1.72
N ASP A 227 -9.51 10.86 0.59
CA ASP A 227 -9.63 11.47 -0.75
C ASP A 227 -11.08 11.89 -1.01
N VAL A 228 -12.01 10.99 -0.70
CA VAL A 228 -13.45 11.24 -0.78
C VAL A 228 -13.85 12.34 0.18
N GLN A 229 -13.32 12.33 1.40
CA GLN A 229 -13.60 13.37 2.39
C GLN A 229 -13.01 14.73 2.02
N ALA A 230 -11.86 14.78 1.35
CA ALA A 230 -11.25 16.01 0.88
C ALA A 230 -12.08 16.67 -0.23
N ALA A 231 -12.68 15.86 -1.12
CA ALA A 231 -13.54 16.38 -2.18
C ALA A 231 -14.97 16.68 -1.69
N CYS A 232 -15.60 15.74 -0.99
CA CYS A 232 -17.03 15.74 -0.68
C CYS A 232 -17.36 16.08 0.79
N GLY A 233 -16.35 16.21 1.64
CA GLY A 233 -16.50 16.57 3.05
C GLY A 233 -16.43 15.38 4.03
N PRO A 234 -16.24 15.64 5.33
CA PRO A 234 -15.83 14.65 6.32
C PRO A 234 -16.95 13.70 6.79
N ARG A 235 -18.20 13.92 6.35
CA ARG A 235 -19.37 13.14 6.77
C ARG A 235 -19.44 11.78 6.08
N LEU A 236 -18.81 11.64 4.92
CA LEU A 236 -18.76 10.38 4.19
C LEU A 236 -17.83 9.41 4.91
N ARG A 237 -18.39 8.26 5.27
CA ARG A 237 -17.67 7.14 5.88
C ARG A 237 -17.58 5.99 4.88
N PRO A 238 -16.45 5.27 4.81
CA PRO A 238 -16.37 4.08 3.98
C PRO A 238 -17.38 3.04 4.52
N ALA A 239 -18.22 2.52 3.63
CA ALA A 239 -19.16 1.44 3.92
C ALA A 239 -18.60 0.08 3.46
N GLY A 240 -17.77 0.08 2.41
CA GLY A 240 -17.08 -1.11 1.94
C GLY A 240 -16.56 -0.97 0.51
N ALA A 241 -15.82 -1.98 0.07
CA ALA A 241 -15.44 -2.17 -1.32
C ALA A 241 -15.75 -3.62 -1.71
N ALA A 242 -16.41 -3.84 -2.83
CA ALA A 242 -16.80 -5.17 -3.28
C ALA A 242 -16.65 -5.32 -4.79
N ARG A 243 -16.35 -6.54 -5.23
CA ARG A 243 -16.40 -6.90 -6.63
C ARG A 243 -17.83 -7.31 -6.98
N VAL A 244 -18.45 -6.59 -7.91
CA VAL A 244 -19.82 -6.85 -8.37
C VAL A 244 -19.79 -6.89 -9.89
N GLU A 245 -20.20 -8.01 -10.49
CA GLU A 245 -20.32 -8.20 -11.95
C GLU A 245 -19.06 -7.87 -12.76
N GLY A 246 -17.87 -8.10 -12.18
CA GLY A 246 -16.59 -7.82 -12.85
C GLY A 246 -16.10 -6.38 -12.73
N ALA A 247 -16.84 -5.50 -12.04
CA ALA A 247 -16.41 -4.18 -11.61
C ALA A 247 -16.05 -4.17 -10.12
N CYS A 248 -15.16 -3.29 -9.70
CA CYS A 248 -15.03 -2.92 -8.30
C CYS A 248 -15.99 -1.77 -7.97
N ARG A 249 -16.71 -1.86 -6.86
CA ARG A 249 -17.55 -0.80 -6.30
C ARG A 249 -17.05 -0.41 -4.92
N PHE A 250 -16.68 0.86 -4.73
CA PHE A 250 -16.40 1.46 -3.43
C PHE A 250 -17.61 2.26 -2.99
N ARG A 251 -18.15 1.99 -1.80
CA ARG A 251 -19.32 2.69 -1.26
C ARG A 251 -18.95 3.51 -0.05
N PHE A 252 -19.47 4.73 -0.01
CA PHE A 252 -19.37 5.66 1.09
C PHE A 252 -20.76 6.13 1.49
N THR A 253 -21.02 6.23 2.78
CA THR A 253 -22.33 6.62 3.32
C THR A 253 -22.22 7.88 4.16
N ALA A 254 -23.24 8.72 4.08
CA ALA A 254 -23.42 9.90 4.92
C ALA A 254 -24.91 10.01 5.31
N PRO A 255 -25.25 10.79 6.36
CA PRO A 255 -26.65 11.06 6.67
C PRO A 255 -27.33 11.72 5.47
N GLY A 256 -28.30 11.02 4.87
CA GLY A 256 -29.09 11.50 3.74
C GLY A 256 -28.60 11.10 2.35
N GLY A 257 -27.56 10.25 2.22
CA GLY A 257 -27.23 9.68 0.91
C GLY A 257 -25.95 8.87 0.85
N ILE A 258 -25.64 8.41 -0.35
CA ILE A 258 -24.48 7.58 -0.69
C ILE A 258 -23.60 8.22 -1.76
N LEU A 259 -22.33 7.83 -1.74
CA LEU A 259 -21.41 8.02 -2.85
C LEU A 259 -20.82 6.66 -3.22
N GLU A 260 -20.83 6.34 -4.50
CA GLU A 260 -20.31 5.12 -5.06
C GLU A 260 -19.28 5.43 -6.14
N VAL A 261 -18.13 4.75 -6.08
CA VAL A 261 -17.12 4.76 -7.13
C VAL A 261 -17.07 3.37 -7.73
N ARG A 262 -17.37 3.26 -9.03
CA ARG A 262 -17.27 2.02 -9.80
C ARG A 262 -16.06 2.08 -10.71
N ALA A 263 -15.26 1.02 -10.71
CA ALA A 263 -14.09 0.88 -11.55
C ALA A 263 -14.20 -0.44 -12.34
N GLU A 264 -14.06 -0.38 -13.66
CA GLU A 264 -14.22 -1.56 -14.53
C GLU A 264 -13.31 -1.49 -15.75
N ARG A 265 -13.06 -2.65 -16.37
CA ARG A 265 -12.29 -2.77 -17.61
C ARG A 265 -13.20 -3.12 -18.78
N HIS A 266 -13.00 -2.42 -19.89
CA HIS A 266 -13.58 -2.74 -21.20
C HIS A 266 -12.58 -3.52 -22.05
N ALA A 267 -13.12 -4.41 -22.89
CA ALA A 267 -12.30 -5.26 -23.76
C ALA A 267 -11.54 -4.41 -24.82
N ASP A 268 -12.20 -3.38 -25.33
CA ASP A 268 -11.72 -2.46 -26.34
C ASP A 268 -11.51 -1.05 -25.76
N GLU A 269 -10.91 -0.16 -26.55
CA GLU A 269 -10.82 1.26 -26.19
C GLU A 269 -12.24 1.86 -26.13
N ALA A 270 -12.68 2.19 -24.93
CA ALA A 270 -13.90 2.91 -24.62
C ALA A 270 -13.91 4.26 -25.35
N THR A 271 -14.74 4.30 -26.38
CA THR A 271 -15.17 5.50 -27.06
C THR A 271 -16.02 6.37 -26.13
N ARG A 272 -16.19 7.64 -26.50
CA ARG A 272 -17.09 8.54 -25.76
C ARG A 272 -18.54 8.03 -25.72
N ALA A 273 -18.99 7.36 -26.76
CA ALA A 273 -20.32 6.76 -26.80
C ALA A 273 -20.45 5.59 -25.79
N GLU A 274 -19.40 4.80 -25.57
CA GLU A 274 -19.40 3.73 -24.57
C GLU A 274 -19.34 4.27 -23.15
N LEU A 275 -18.60 5.37 -22.93
CA LEU A 275 -18.63 6.11 -21.66
C LEU A 275 -20.05 6.63 -21.35
N ASP A 276 -20.69 7.28 -22.33
CA ASP A 276 -22.05 7.81 -22.17
C ASP A 276 -23.07 6.66 -21.96
N ALA A 277 -22.92 5.54 -22.67
CA ALA A 277 -23.76 4.35 -22.48
C ALA A 277 -23.56 3.68 -21.10
N ALA A 278 -22.33 3.65 -20.57
CA ALA A 278 -22.06 3.12 -19.24
C ALA A 278 -22.68 3.99 -18.13
N VAL A 279 -22.67 5.31 -18.32
CA VAL A 279 -23.39 6.29 -17.48
C VAL A 279 -24.89 5.99 -17.52
N GLU A 280 -25.50 5.94 -18.70
CA GLU A 280 -26.93 5.67 -18.87
C GLU A 280 -27.36 4.33 -18.28
N ALA A 281 -26.54 3.28 -18.47
CA ALA A 281 -26.80 1.96 -17.89
C ALA A 281 -26.81 2.01 -16.36
N TRP A 282 -25.85 2.71 -15.75
CA TRP A 282 -25.74 2.79 -14.29
C TRP A 282 -26.80 3.70 -13.65
N GLU A 283 -27.32 4.71 -14.37
CA GLU A 283 -28.51 5.45 -13.95
C GLU A 283 -29.74 4.54 -13.86
N GLY A 284 -29.85 3.58 -14.80
CA GLY A 284 -30.96 2.63 -14.86
C GLY A 284 -30.91 1.52 -13.79
N GLU A 285 -29.74 1.23 -13.22
CA GLU A 285 -29.57 0.17 -12.20
C GLU A 285 -30.22 0.52 -10.86
N GLY A 286 -30.60 1.78 -10.61
CA GLY A 286 -31.10 2.22 -9.29
C GLY A 286 -30.02 2.13 -8.20
N ALA A 287 -30.22 2.84 -7.08
CA ALA A 287 -29.43 2.60 -5.89
C ALA A 287 -30.07 1.42 -5.16
N GLU A 288 -29.63 0.20 -5.44
CA GLU A 288 -30.07 -0.97 -4.65
C GLU A 288 -29.69 -0.73 -3.18
N ASP A 289 -30.71 -0.72 -2.33
CA ASP A 289 -30.55 -0.70 -0.88
C ASP A 289 -30.04 -2.09 -0.47
N PRO A 290 -28.85 -2.19 0.16
CA PRO A 290 -28.31 -3.46 0.59
C PRO A 290 -28.97 -3.82 1.92
N GLU A 291 -30.27 -4.11 1.89
CA GLU A 291 -30.81 -4.99 2.90
C GLU A 291 -30.39 -6.40 2.50
N ASP A 292 -29.55 -7.00 3.35
CA ASP A 292 -29.50 -8.45 3.57
C ASP A 292 -28.57 -9.30 2.68
N GLU A 293 -27.24 -9.20 2.89
CA GLU A 293 -26.34 -10.36 2.71
C GLU A 293 -25.29 -10.43 3.85
N GLY A 294 -25.68 -11.06 4.98
CA GLY A 294 -24.89 -11.84 5.98
C GLY A 294 -23.70 -11.20 6.72
N ASP A 295 -23.49 -11.32 8.04
CA ASP A 295 -24.04 -12.12 9.14
C ASP A 295 -23.69 -11.43 10.48
N ALA A 296 -24.61 -11.44 11.46
CA ALA A 296 -24.34 -11.74 12.89
C ALA A 296 -25.57 -11.43 13.77
N GLU A 297 -26.26 -12.50 14.15
CA GLU A 297 -27.10 -12.71 15.33
C GLU A 297 -27.34 -11.49 16.24
N ALA A 298 -28.53 -10.88 16.09
CA ALA A 298 -29.17 -10.14 17.17
C ALA A 298 -30.61 -10.67 17.31
N GLU A 299 -30.91 -11.24 18.48
CA GLU A 299 -32.23 -11.78 18.79
C GLU A 299 -33.33 -10.71 18.70
N PRO A 300 -34.57 -11.08 18.28
CA PRO A 300 -35.63 -10.11 18.09
C PRO A 300 -36.22 -9.67 19.44
N ALA A 301 -36.24 -8.36 19.67
CA ALA A 301 -37.13 -7.76 20.65
C ALA A 301 -38.49 -7.54 19.98
N GLU A 302 -39.51 -8.24 20.47
CA GLU A 302 -40.89 -8.01 20.13
C GLU A 302 -41.32 -6.59 20.56
N SER A 303 -41.82 -5.80 19.62
CA SER A 303 -42.70 -4.67 19.96
C SER A 303 -43.77 -4.53 18.89
N GLU A 304 -45.01 -4.77 19.32
CA GLU A 304 -46.25 -4.52 18.60
C GLU A 304 -46.53 -3.01 18.45
N ASP A 305 -47.42 -2.74 17.49
CA ASP A 305 -48.23 -1.53 17.27
C ASP A 305 -47.64 -0.31 16.55
N GLY A 306 -48.27 0.00 15.40
CA GLY A 306 -48.24 1.34 14.82
C GLY A 306 -48.53 1.41 13.32
N GLY A 307 -49.74 1.02 12.91
CA GLY A 307 -50.22 1.28 11.55
C GLY A 307 -50.21 2.79 11.21
N GLY A 308 -49.65 3.13 10.06
CA GLY A 308 -49.63 4.47 9.51
C GLY A 308 -49.43 4.42 8.01
N ASP A 309 -50.56 4.31 7.29
CA ASP A 309 -50.61 4.50 5.84
C ASP A 309 -50.18 5.94 5.53
N GLY A 310 -48.97 6.07 4.99
CA GLY A 310 -48.42 7.32 4.49
C GLY A 310 -47.88 7.08 3.09
N ASP A 311 -48.76 7.15 2.10
CA ASP A 311 -48.41 7.32 0.69
C ASP A 311 -47.69 8.67 0.54
N GLY A 312 -46.38 8.65 0.80
CA GLY A 312 -45.45 9.70 0.42
C GLY A 312 -44.66 9.21 -0.76
N ASP A 313 -45.18 9.43 -1.96
CA ASP A 313 -44.40 9.42 -3.20
C ASP A 313 -43.28 10.47 -3.04
N ALA A 314 -42.14 10.05 -2.48
CA ALA A 314 -40.91 10.79 -2.61
C ALA A 314 -40.49 10.66 -4.06
N GLU A 315 -40.67 11.73 -4.84
CA GLU A 315 -39.99 11.94 -6.12
C GLU A 315 -38.47 11.87 -5.89
N ALA A 316 -37.94 10.66 -5.85
CA ALA A 316 -36.51 10.36 -5.86
C ALA A 316 -36.00 10.55 -7.29
N GLY A 317 -35.84 11.79 -7.71
CA GLY A 317 -35.34 12.07 -9.04
C GLY A 317 -34.99 13.54 -9.22
N ALA A 318 -33.70 13.87 -9.14
CA ALA A 318 -33.06 14.86 -10.01
C ALA A 318 -31.60 15.19 -9.64
N ASP A 319 -31.16 14.99 -8.40
CA ASP A 319 -29.89 15.57 -7.93
C ASP A 319 -28.80 14.54 -7.63
N ALA A 320 -28.76 13.42 -8.37
CA ALA A 320 -27.60 12.54 -8.34
C ALA A 320 -26.53 13.07 -9.31
N ALA A 321 -25.30 13.22 -8.80
CA ALA A 321 -24.15 13.49 -9.63
C ALA A 321 -23.66 12.19 -10.24
N LEU A 322 -23.67 12.09 -11.56
CA LEU A 322 -23.04 11.00 -12.28
C LEU A 322 -21.93 11.53 -13.18
N VAL A 323 -20.73 10.96 -13.02
CA VAL A 323 -19.53 11.39 -13.74
C VAL A 323 -18.75 10.16 -14.17
N ALA A 324 -18.29 10.15 -15.42
CA ALA A 324 -17.49 9.07 -15.97
C ALA A 324 -16.17 9.58 -16.55
N GLY A 325 -15.12 8.77 -16.44
CA GLY A 325 -13.86 8.99 -17.12
C GLY A 325 -13.18 7.68 -17.49
N ALA A 326 -12.36 7.74 -18.54
CA ALA A 326 -11.53 6.62 -18.98
C ALA A 326 -10.08 6.79 -18.51
N ILE A 327 -9.39 5.68 -18.30
CA ILE A 327 -7.96 5.57 -18.05
C ILE A 327 -7.37 4.63 -19.09
N GLU A 328 -6.40 5.13 -19.85
CA GLU A 328 -5.74 4.41 -20.95
C GLU A 328 -6.71 3.85 -21.99
N GLY A 329 -7.84 4.53 -22.18
CA GLY A 329 -8.88 4.13 -23.11
C GLY A 329 -9.64 2.87 -22.72
N ARG A 330 -9.17 2.00 -21.82
CA ARG A 330 -9.81 0.69 -21.57
C ARG A 330 -10.36 0.51 -20.16
N HIS A 331 -10.09 1.43 -19.25
CA HIS A 331 -10.58 1.34 -17.88
C HIS A 331 -11.52 2.49 -17.60
N LEU A 332 -12.70 2.19 -17.10
CA LEU A 332 -13.70 3.20 -16.75
C LEU A 332 -13.73 3.40 -15.25
N LEU A 333 -13.80 4.68 -14.88
CA LEU A 333 -14.14 5.12 -13.55
C LEU A 333 -15.46 5.87 -13.63
N LEU A 334 -16.40 5.44 -12.82
CA LEU A 334 -17.71 6.04 -12.71
C LEU A 334 -17.89 6.49 -11.25
N VAL A 335 -18.41 7.69 -11.05
CA VAL A 335 -18.75 8.24 -9.73
C VAL A 335 -20.21 8.61 -9.72
N ARG A 336 -20.98 7.98 -8.81
CA ARG A 336 -22.38 8.28 -8.53
C ARG A 336 -22.48 8.83 -7.12
N ALA A 337 -23.13 9.97 -6.92
CA ALA A 337 -23.33 10.51 -5.58
C ALA A 337 -24.67 11.23 -5.45
N ASP A 338 -25.38 10.98 -4.35
CA ASP A 338 -26.54 11.79 -3.98
C ASP A 338 -26.07 13.21 -3.62
N ALA A 339 -26.75 14.26 -4.08
CA ALA A 339 -26.36 15.65 -3.76
C ALA A 339 -26.29 15.94 -2.25
N ALA A 340 -27.08 15.22 -1.44
CA ALA A 340 -27.04 15.30 0.02
C ALA A 340 -25.73 14.74 0.60
N ALA A 341 -25.11 13.77 -0.08
CA ALA A 341 -23.87 13.14 0.31
C ALA A 341 -22.65 13.86 -0.28
N CYS A 342 -22.69 14.21 -1.56
CA CYS A 342 -21.65 15.00 -2.23
C CYS A 342 -22.26 15.87 -3.34
N ARG A 343 -21.94 17.17 -3.34
CA ARG A 343 -22.44 18.09 -4.37
C ARG A 343 -21.92 17.68 -5.75
N PRO A 344 -22.70 17.86 -6.83
CA PRO A 344 -22.27 17.47 -8.17
C PRO A 344 -20.95 18.09 -8.64
N GLU A 345 -20.67 19.34 -8.28
CA GLU A 345 -19.39 19.98 -8.61
C GLU A 345 -18.20 19.32 -7.91
N ASP A 346 -18.40 18.85 -6.69
CA ASP A 346 -17.37 18.21 -5.87
C ASP A 346 -17.15 16.75 -6.32
N ALA A 347 -18.22 16.04 -6.66
CA ALA A 347 -18.13 14.71 -7.27
C ALA A 347 -17.36 14.74 -8.60
N ARG A 348 -17.52 15.79 -9.42
CA ARG A 348 -16.72 15.98 -10.65
C ARG A 348 -15.22 16.18 -10.39
N ARG A 349 -14.84 16.71 -9.22
CA ARG A 349 -13.42 16.88 -8.84
C ARG A 349 -12.78 15.57 -8.39
N LEU A 350 -13.57 14.58 -7.98
CA LEU A 350 -13.04 13.25 -7.67
C LEU A 350 -12.50 12.55 -8.90
N LEU A 351 -13.08 12.75 -10.09
CA LEU A 351 -12.67 11.98 -11.25
C LEU A 351 -11.19 12.19 -11.64
N PRO A 352 -10.67 13.43 -11.78
CA PRO A 352 -9.25 13.64 -12.02
C PRO A 352 -8.34 13.07 -10.92
N LEU A 353 -8.80 13.13 -9.66
CA LEU A 353 -8.09 12.53 -8.54
C LEU A 353 -8.02 11.01 -8.73
N LEU A 354 -9.15 10.34 -8.90
CA LEU A 354 -9.25 8.89 -9.09
C LEU A 354 -8.43 8.41 -10.31
N GLN A 355 -8.47 9.15 -11.43
CA GLN A 355 -7.63 8.85 -12.60
C GLN A 355 -6.15 8.88 -12.25
N SER A 356 -5.72 9.85 -11.42
CA SER A 356 -4.35 9.93 -10.94
C SER A 356 -3.98 8.81 -9.95
N LEU A 357 -4.96 8.18 -9.29
CA LEU A 357 -4.71 7.08 -8.35
C LEU A 357 -4.47 5.74 -9.03
N VAL A 358 -4.74 5.66 -10.34
CA VAL A 358 -4.54 4.46 -11.15
C VAL A 358 -3.24 4.53 -11.94
N ARG A 359 -2.81 5.72 -12.38
CA ARG A 359 -1.63 5.90 -13.24
C ARG A 359 -0.89 7.22 -12.96
N ARG A 360 0.41 7.25 -13.30
CA ARG A 360 1.15 8.49 -13.61
C ARG A 360 1.13 8.78 -15.10
#